data_AF-A0A0K8V535-F1
#
_entry.id   AF-A0A0K8V535-F1
#
_cell.length_a   1.000
_cell.length_b   1.000
_cell.length_c   1.000
_cell.angle_alpha   90.00
_cell.angle_beta   90.00
_cell.angle_gamma   90.00
#
_symmetry.space_group_name_H-M   'P 1'
#
loop_
_entity.id
_entity.type
_entity.pdbx_description
1 polymer ?
#
loop_
_entity_poly.entity_id
_entity_poly.type
_entity_poly.pdbx_seq_one_letter_code
_entity_poly.pdbx_strand_id
1 'polypeptide(L)'
;MEPMKINPELVESVLKYIVEGEHNWPKEGTILVFLPGLQEIQTVHEALSDSALFGNRSGNFIVIPLHSSLSSEEQSSIFRPAPKGKRKIVLSTNIAETSLTIDDCVFVVDYGLMKEKRFDSNRNMESLELVWVSRANAMQRKGRAGRVMPGVCIHLYTGHRFRHNFLAQPVPEIHRVPLEQLVLRIKTLPCFSTKNTLEVLGRTLEPPTEENILSAVRRLQDVGALDETQELTALGHHLSALPVDVRIGKLMLYGAIFQCLDSVLTIAACLSHKSPFVSPFNKRAEAEKRKREFAICNSDHLTMLLAYKKWLEVSRRNFYASRNYADEHFLSLKTLETISEVKYQFLELLVSIGFVPINIPRKRKNASDNILDLTGADLNVNGDNNRLLISLLYAALYPNIVKVLTPERSYISTVGGAMAKMHTAKDLRFKTRQDG
;
A
#
# COMPACT_ATOMS: atom_id res chain seq x y z
N MET A 1 -3.75 29.88 -5.47
CA MET A 1 -3.73 28.42 -5.73
C MET A 1 -3.48 27.72 -4.41
N GLU A 2 -4.31 26.74 -4.03
CA GLU A 2 -3.99 25.85 -2.92
C GLU A 2 -2.61 25.23 -3.19
N PRO A 3 -1.61 25.42 -2.31
CA PRO A 3 -0.21 25.19 -2.65
C PRO A 3 0.15 23.72 -2.94
N MET A 4 -0.75 22.77 -2.68
CA MET A 4 -0.53 21.33 -2.86
C MET A 4 -1.56 20.65 -3.77
N LYS A 5 -2.38 21.41 -4.50
CA LYS A 5 -3.34 20.82 -5.44
C LYS A 5 -2.77 20.82 -6.85
N ILE A 6 -2.89 19.68 -7.53
CA ILE A 6 -2.46 19.56 -8.94
C ILE A 6 -3.40 20.36 -9.83
N ASN A 7 -2.80 21.13 -10.74
CA ASN A 7 -3.49 21.83 -11.81
C ASN A 7 -3.25 21.10 -13.15
N PRO A 8 -4.24 20.33 -13.64
CA PRO A 8 -4.14 19.62 -14.92
C PRO A 8 -3.95 20.55 -16.11
N GLU A 9 -4.57 21.73 -16.11
CA GLU A 9 -4.49 22.71 -17.20
C GLU A 9 -3.06 23.25 -17.36
N LEU A 10 -2.34 23.45 -16.25
CA LEU A 10 -0.93 23.82 -16.29
C LEU A 10 -0.09 22.71 -16.92
N VAL A 11 -0.34 21.45 -16.55
CA VAL A 11 0.38 20.30 -17.14
C VAL A 11 0.10 20.22 -18.63
N GLU A 12 -1.15 20.34 -19.05
CA GLU A 12 -1.53 20.35 -20.47
C GLU A 12 -0.87 21.52 -21.23
N SER A 13 -0.85 22.72 -20.65
CA SER A 13 -0.23 23.91 -21.28
C SER A 13 1.27 23.73 -21.47
N VAL A 14 1.96 23.14 -20.50
CA VAL A 14 3.40 22.81 -20.59
C VAL A 14 3.63 21.75 -21.65
N LEU A 15 2.78 20.72 -21.73
CA LEU A 15 2.86 19.71 -22.79
C LEU A 15 2.62 20.32 -24.18
N LYS A 16 1.66 21.24 -24.33
CA LYS A 16 1.44 21.99 -25.57
C LYS A 16 2.68 22.77 -25.95
N TYR A 17 3.30 23.47 -25.00
CA TYR A 17 4.53 24.19 -25.25
C TYR A 17 5.69 23.27 -25.69
N ILE A 18 5.86 22.10 -25.08
CA ILE A 18 6.89 21.11 -25.49
C ILE A 18 6.68 20.60 -26.94
N VAL A 19 5.43 20.52 -27.39
CA VAL A 19 5.06 19.90 -28.67
C VAL A 19 4.98 20.93 -29.80
N GLU A 20 4.31 22.04 -29.55
CA GLU A 20 3.96 23.06 -30.55
C GLU A 20 4.74 24.37 -30.38
N GLY A 21 5.43 24.55 -29.25
CA GLY A 21 6.14 25.78 -28.92
C GLY A 21 7.31 26.05 -29.85
N GLU A 22 7.57 27.33 -30.09
CA GLU A 22 8.75 27.79 -30.82
C GLU A 22 10.00 27.68 -29.94
N HIS A 23 10.68 26.54 -30.02
CA HIS A 23 11.94 26.29 -29.32
C HIS A 23 12.85 25.31 -30.08
N ASN A 24 14.15 25.38 -29.81
CA ASN A 24 15.16 24.50 -30.41
C ASN A 24 15.31 23.14 -29.67
N TRP A 25 14.26 22.66 -29.00
CA TRP A 25 14.29 21.38 -28.29
C TRP A 25 14.01 20.19 -29.23
N PRO A 26 14.39 18.96 -28.84
CA PRO A 26 14.11 17.76 -29.64
C PRO A 26 12.61 17.58 -29.94
N LYS A 27 12.26 17.29 -31.19
CA LYS A 27 10.87 17.06 -31.60
C LYS A 27 10.37 15.64 -31.24
N GLU A 28 11.29 14.71 -31.02
CA GLU A 28 11.02 13.32 -30.72
C GLU A 28 11.37 12.96 -29.26
N GLY A 29 11.14 11.70 -28.89
CA GLY A 29 11.41 11.19 -27.56
C GLY A 29 10.23 11.28 -26.60
N THR A 30 10.25 10.42 -25.59
CA THR A 30 9.20 10.28 -24.59
C THR A 30 9.20 11.44 -23.60
N ILE A 31 8.00 11.91 -23.26
CA ILE A 31 7.76 12.89 -22.22
C ILE A 31 7.35 12.15 -20.93
N LEU A 32 8.12 12.30 -19.87
CA LEU A 32 7.84 11.72 -18.55
C LEU A 32 7.34 12.81 -17.59
N VAL A 33 6.14 12.64 -17.06
CA VAL A 33 5.52 13.58 -16.12
C VAL A 33 5.50 12.97 -14.74
N PHE A 34 6.13 13.61 -13.75
CA PHE A 34 6.08 13.19 -12.35
C PHE A 34 4.91 13.82 -11.61
N LEU A 35 4.01 12.96 -11.10
CA LEU A 35 2.83 13.28 -10.32
C LEU A 35 2.88 12.52 -8.97
N PRO A 36 2.23 13.01 -7.90
CA PRO A 36 2.41 12.48 -6.56
C PRO A 36 1.69 11.15 -6.30
N GLY A 37 0.63 10.83 -7.04
CA GLY A 37 -0.16 9.63 -6.79
C GLY A 37 -1.10 9.26 -7.94
N LEU A 38 -1.77 8.12 -7.79
CA LEU A 38 -2.67 7.57 -8.80
C LEU A 38 -3.87 8.49 -9.11
N GLN A 39 -4.46 9.12 -8.09
CA GLN A 39 -5.58 10.02 -8.28
C GLN A 39 -5.19 11.21 -9.16
N GLU A 40 -4.02 11.78 -8.91
CA GLU A 40 -3.51 12.91 -9.69
C GLU A 40 -3.12 12.48 -11.12
N ILE A 41 -2.55 11.28 -11.28
CA ILE A 41 -2.32 10.67 -12.60
C ILE A 41 -3.63 10.57 -13.38
N GLN A 42 -4.71 10.09 -12.74
CA GLN A 42 -6.02 9.94 -13.37
C GLN A 42 -6.60 11.30 -13.79
N THR A 43 -6.57 12.30 -12.91
CA THR A 43 -7.08 13.64 -13.22
C THR A 43 -6.35 14.27 -14.41
N VAL A 44 -5.01 14.14 -14.47
CA VAL A 44 -4.24 14.65 -15.61
C VAL A 44 -4.51 13.82 -16.87
N HIS A 45 -4.61 12.50 -16.75
CA HIS A 45 -4.92 11.62 -17.88
C HIS A 45 -6.28 11.95 -18.51
N GLU A 46 -7.31 12.17 -17.70
CA GLU A 46 -8.65 12.58 -18.14
C GLU A 46 -8.60 13.92 -18.87
N ALA A 47 -7.95 14.93 -18.29
CA ALA A 47 -7.78 16.24 -18.92
C ALA A 47 -7.06 16.15 -20.29
N LEU A 48 -6.01 15.31 -20.39
CA LEU A 48 -5.32 15.09 -21.67
C LEU A 48 -6.15 14.28 -22.66
N SER A 49 -7.03 13.40 -22.19
CA SER A 49 -7.91 12.61 -23.05
C SER A 49 -8.99 13.47 -23.71
N ASP A 50 -9.46 14.50 -23.00
CA ASP A 50 -10.45 15.47 -23.48
C ASP A 50 -9.82 16.60 -24.31
N SER A 51 -8.49 16.75 -24.26
CA SER A 51 -7.74 17.73 -25.04
C SER A 51 -7.85 17.47 -26.54
N ALA A 52 -8.04 18.55 -27.32
CA ALA A 52 -8.05 18.46 -28.78
C ALA A 52 -6.73 17.94 -29.37
N LEU A 53 -5.60 18.20 -28.71
CA LEU A 53 -4.26 17.84 -29.19
C LEU A 53 -3.83 16.45 -28.73
N PHE A 54 -4.02 16.14 -27.44
CA PHE A 54 -3.51 14.92 -26.81
C PHE A 54 -4.55 13.79 -26.74
N GLY A 55 -5.83 14.11 -26.98
CA GLY A 55 -6.90 13.14 -26.93
C GLY A 55 -6.81 12.09 -28.03
N ASN A 56 -7.51 10.97 -27.82
CA ASN A 56 -7.52 9.82 -28.73
C ASN A 56 -7.97 10.18 -30.16
N ARG A 57 -8.75 11.27 -30.32
CA ARG A 57 -9.21 11.77 -31.62
C ARG A 57 -8.09 12.30 -32.50
N SER A 58 -7.04 12.89 -31.92
CA SER A 58 -5.87 13.39 -32.67
C SER A 58 -5.00 12.24 -33.17
N GLY A 59 -4.91 11.16 -32.38
CA GLY A 59 -4.20 9.93 -32.76
C GLY A 59 -2.66 10.04 -32.71
N ASN A 60 -2.11 11.23 -32.49
CA ASN A 60 -0.66 11.52 -32.51
C ASN A 60 0.08 11.19 -31.20
N PHE A 61 -0.65 10.99 -30.10
CA PHE A 61 -0.06 10.74 -28.78
C PHE A 61 -0.56 9.43 -28.17
N ILE A 62 0.28 8.83 -27.33
CA ILE A 62 -0.10 7.72 -26.45
C ILE A 62 0.21 8.15 -25.02
N VAL A 63 -0.84 8.37 -24.23
CA VAL A 63 -0.72 8.70 -22.81
C VAL A 63 -0.78 7.40 -22.00
N ILE A 64 0.25 7.12 -21.20
CA ILE A 64 0.38 5.88 -20.44
C ILE A 64 0.51 6.22 -18.94
N PRO A 65 -0.43 5.80 -18.08
CA PRO A 65 -0.27 5.92 -16.64
C PRO A 65 0.74 4.87 -16.12
N LEU A 66 1.59 5.26 -15.15
CA LEU A 66 2.58 4.41 -14.53
C LEU A 66 2.56 4.58 -13.00
N HIS A 67 2.06 3.57 -12.28
CA HIS A 67 1.96 3.55 -10.83
C HIS A 67 2.26 2.15 -10.29
N SER A 68 2.80 2.05 -9.07
CA SER A 68 3.17 0.77 -8.44
C SER A 68 2.01 -0.21 -8.27
N SER A 69 0.77 0.29 -8.21
CA SER A 69 -0.45 -0.54 -8.12
C SER A 69 -0.87 -1.16 -9.45
N LEU A 70 -0.33 -0.73 -10.59
CA LEU A 70 -0.65 -1.26 -11.94
C LEU A 70 -0.02 -2.65 -12.11
N SER A 71 -0.64 -3.52 -12.92
CA SER A 71 -0.14 -4.87 -13.20
C SER A 71 1.27 -4.84 -13.81
N SER A 72 2.04 -5.91 -13.67
CA SER A 72 3.37 -5.99 -14.27
C SER A 72 3.31 -5.85 -15.80
N GLU A 73 2.21 -6.32 -16.42
CA GLU A 73 1.95 -6.14 -17.86
C GLU A 73 1.68 -4.67 -18.21
N GLU A 74 0.86 -3.98 -17.42
CA GLU A 74 0.57 -2.55 -17.58
C GLU A 74 1.84 -1.72 -17.38
N GLN A 75 2.64 -2.02 -16.36
CA GLN A 75 3.95 -1.37 -16.15
C GLN A 75 4.91 -1.69 -17.31
N SER A 76 4.92 -2.91 -17.84
CA SER A 76 5.81 -3.28 -18.95
C SER A 76 5.46 -2.58 -20.27
N SER A 77 4.23 -2.07 -20.40
CA SER A 77 3.80 -1.32 -21.60
C SER A 77 4.65 -0.07 -21.84
N ILE A 78 5.24 0.53 -20.80
CA ILE A 78 6.10 1.73 -20.93
C ILE A 78 7.41 1.47 -21.68
N PHE A 79 7.87 0.22 -21.71
CA PHE A 79 9.08 -0.17 -22.45
C PHE A 79 8.83 -0.41 -23.94
N ARG A 80 7.56 -0.52 -24.36
CA ARG A 80 7.25 -0.68 -25.77
C ARG A 80 7.53 0.66 -26.49
N PRO A 81 8.21 0.63 -27.65
CA PRO A 81 8.41 1.83 -28.44
C PRO A 81 7.05 2.36 -28.94
N ALA A 82 6.94 3.68 -29.09
CA ALA A 82 5.75 4.26 -29.69
C ALA A 82 5.61 3.81 -31.15
N PRO A 83 4.39 3.53 -31.65
CA PRO A 83 4.15 3.32 -33.07
C PRO A 83 4.66 4.51 -33.91
N LYS A 84 5.06 4.25 -35.16
CA LYS A 84 5.54 5.30 -36.06
C LYS A 84 4.54 6.46 -36.17
N GLY A 85 5.03 7.68 -36.06
CA GLY A 85 4.23 8.90 -36.10
C GLY A 85 3.50 9.23 -34.80
N LYS A 86 3.67 8.44 -33.73
CA LYS A 86 3.11 8.73 -32.41
C LYS A 86 4.18 9.03 -31.39
N ARG A 87 3.87 9.92 -30.44
CA ARG A 87 4.74 10.27 -29.32
C ARG A 87 4.17 9.76 -28.01
N LYS A 88 5.03 9.20 -27.16
CA LYS A 88 4.66 8.62 -25.86
C LYS A 88 4.75 9.67 -24.75
N ILE A 89 3.71 9.76 -23.93
CA ILE A 89 3.63 10.58 -22.72
C ILE A 89 3.37 9.63 -21.55
N VAL A 90 4.31 9.56 -20.61
CA VAL A 90 4.18 8.69 -19.42
C VAL A 90 3.86 9.54 -18.21
N LEU A 91 2.75 9.26 -17.54
CA LEU A 91 2.34 9.91 -16.30
C LEU A 91 2.71 9.01 -15.13
N SER A 92 3.69 9.39 -14.31
CA SER A 92 4.26 8.49 -13.29
C SER A 92 4.43 9.11 -11.92
N THR A 93 4.49 8.26 -10.89
CA THR A 93 5.00 8.65 -9.56
C THR A 93 6.52 8.52 -9.47
N ASN A 94 7.06 8.57 -8.26
CA ASN A 94 8.46 8.31 -7.98
C ASN A 94 8.94 6.90 -8.40
N ILE A 95 8.07 5.99 -8.86
CA ILE A 95 8.51 4.68 -9.40
C ILE A 95 9.43 4.84 -10.63
N ALA A 96 9.25 5.88 -11.45
CA ALA A 96 10.14 6.19 -12.56
C ALA A 96 11.42 6.93 -12.14
N GLU A 97 11.52 7.36 -10.87
CA GLU A 97 12.66 8.11 -10.33
C GLU A 97 13.86 7.22 -10.02
N THR A 98 13.62 5.97 -9.61
CA THR A 98 14.66 4.99 -9.26
C THR A 98 14.47 3.67 -10.01
N SER A 99 13.31 3.01 -9.82
CA SER A 99 13.10 1.60 -10.14
C SER A 99 12.87 1.26 -11.62
N LEU A 100 12.44 2.21 -12.45
CA LEU A 100 12.17 1.97 -13.87
C LEU A 100 12.94 2.94 -14.77
N THR A 101 13.52 2.45 -15.86
CA THR A 101 14.27 3.23 -16.83
C THR A 101 13.52 3.28 -18.16
N ILE A 102 13.02 4.46 -18.54
CA ILE A 102 12.46 4.68 -19.88
C ILE A 102 13.63 5.16 -20.75
N ASP A 103 14.10 4.30 -21.63
CA ASP A 103 15.33 4.56 -22.40
C ASP A 103 15.18 5.73 -23.35
N ASP A 104 14.00 5.90 -23.97
CA ASP A 104 13.71 6.96 -24.93
C ASP A 104 13.21 8.26 -24.30
N CYS A 105 13.43 8.48 -22.99
CA CYS A 105 13.00 9.69 -22.29
C CYS A 105 13.90 10.89 -22.60
N VAL A 106 13.32 11.93 -23.20
CA VAL A 106 14.02 13.18 -23.57
C VAL A 106 13.44 14.39 -22.84
N PHE A 107 12.19 14.31 -22.38
CA PHE A 107 11.53 15.37 -21.64
C PHE A 107 11.06 14.88 -20.29
N VAL A 108 11.32 15.67 -19.26
CA VAL A 108 10.79 15.46 -17.92
C VAL A 108 9.97 16.69 -17.52
N VAL A 109 8.75 16.46 -17.04
CA VAL A 109 7.91 17.48 -16.40
C VAL A 109 7.77 17.09 -14.93
N ASP A 110 8.39 17.84 -14.04
CA ASP A 110 8.42 17.55 -12.61
C ASP A 110 7.47 18.49 -11.85
N TYR A 111 6.36 17.95 -11.34
CA TYR A 111 5.42 18.73 -10.54
C TYR A 111 6.00 19.12 -9.17
N GLY A 112 7.06 18.45 -8.71
CA GLY A 112 7.73 18.74 -7.44
C GLY A 112 7.03 18.19 -6.20
N LEU A 113 5.97 17.41 -6.35
CA LEU A 113 5.28 16.73 -5.25
C LEU A 113 5.49 15.22 -5.31
N MET A 114 5.42 14.57 -4.16
CA MET A 114 5.37 13.11 -4.02
C MET A 114 4.57 12.69 -2.79
N LYS A 115 4.07 11.46 -2.79
CA LYS A 115 3.52 10.83 -1.58
C LYS A 115 4.65 10.12 -0.83
N GLU A 116 4.81 10.45 0.44
CA GLU A 116 5.84 9.90 1.32
C GLU A 116 5.18 9.19 2.50
N LYS A 117 5.61 7.96 2.80
CA LYS A 117 5.21 7.26 4.01
C LYS A 117 5.87 7.93 5.21
N ARG A 118 5.06 8.27 6.20
CA ARG A 118 5.49 8.84 7.48
C ARG A 118 4.86 8.06 8.61
N PHE A 119 5.59 7.97 9.70
CA PHE A 119 5.13 7.34 10.92
C PHE A 119 5.05 8.39 12.02
N ASP A 120 3.85 8.55 12.58
CA ASP A 120 3.63 9.32 13.78
C ASP A 120 3.72 8.37 14.99
N SER A 121 4.82 8.49 15.73
CA SER A 121 5.10 7.68 16.91
C SER A 121 4.13 7.94 18.06
N ASN A 122 3.59 9.15 18.16
CA ASN A 122 2.62 9.53 19.21
C ASN A 122 1.25 8.90 18.93
N ARG A 123 0.85 8.87 17.66
CA ARG A 123 -0.43 8.29 17.23
C ARG A 123 -0.34 6.81 16.87
N ASN A 124 0.86 6.24 16.85
CA ASN A 124 1.13 4.90 16.34
C ASN A 124 0.49 4.66 14.96
N MET A 125 0.61 5.65 14.08
CA MET A 125 -0.10 5.68 12.81
C MET A 125 0.86 5.93 11.66
N GLU A 126 0.80 5.04 10.66
CA GLU A 126 1.41 5.31 9.37
C GLU A 126 0.45 6.15 8.52
N SER A 127 0.96 7.25 7.99
CA SER A 127 0.27 8.11 7.04
C SER A 127 1.03 8.12 5.71
N LEU A 128 0.28 8.27 4.62
CA LEU A 128 0.85 8.58 3.32
C LEU A 128 0.59 10.05 3.03
N GLU A 129 1.60 10.89 3.26
CA GLU A 129 1.48 12.34 3.20
C GLU A 129 1.93 12.89 1.85
N LEU A 130 1.23 13.92 1.38
CA LEU A 130 1.64 14.67 0.20
C LEU A 130 2.70 15.69 0.61
N VAL A 131 3.92 15.53 0.09
CA VAL A 131 5.08 16.37 0.44
C VAL A 131 5.75 16.93 -0.81
N TRP A 132 6.52 18.00 -0.62
CA TRP A 132 7.46 18.47 -1.64
C TRP A 132 8.65 17.52 -1.76
N VAL A 133 9.16 17.38 -2.97
CA VAL A 133 10.39 16.63 -3.23
C VAL A 133 11.60 17.34 -2.62
N SER A 134 12.65 16.59 -2.29
CA SER A 134 13.95 17.18 -1.97
C SER A 134 14.64 17.70 -3.24
N ARG A 135 15.65 18.56 -3.08
CA ARG A 135 16.53 18.99 -4.18
C ARG A 135 17.22 17.79 -4.83
N ALA A 136 17.63 16.80 -4.04
CA ALA A 136 18.20 15.56 -4.55
C ALA A 136 17.22 14.78 -5.45
N ASN A 137 15.96 14.63 -5.02
CA ASN A 137 14.92 13.98 -5.84
C ASN A 137 14.69 14.73 -7.16
N ALA A 138 14.56 16.06 -7.11
CA ALA A 138 14.41 16.89 -8.30
C ALA A 138 15.59 16.72 -9.28
N MET A 139 16.82 16.64 -8.78
CA MET A 139 18.01 16.39 -9.59
C MET A 139 18.02 14.97 -10.18
N GLN A 140 17.56 13.95 -9.44
CA GLN A 140 17.40 12.60 -9.98
C GLN A 140 16.36 12.56 -11.11
N ARG A 141 15.22 13.24 -10.93
CA ARG A 141 14.18 13.38 -11.96
C ARG A 141 14.73 14.07 -13.21
N LYS A 142 15.47 15.17 -13.04
CA LYS A 142 16.18 15.85 -14.14
C LYS A 142 17.11 14.90 -14.90
N GLY A 143 17.83 14.03 -14.20
CA GLY A 143 18.72 13.04 -14.80
C GLY A 143 18.02 12.02 -15.72
N ARG A 144 16.70 11.90 -15.65
CA ARG A 144 15.92 10.98 -16.52
C ARG A 144 15.81 11.47 -17.96
N ALA A 145 15.89 12.77 -18.21
CA ALA A 145 15.80 13.37 -19.55
C ALA A 145 17.10 13.31 -20.37
N GLY A 146 18.22 12.89 -19.78
CA GLY A 146 19.56 13.07 -20.38
C GLY A 146 20.34 11.79 -20.64
N ARG A 147 19.65 10.64 -20.83
CA ARG A 147 20.32 9.34 -20.93
C ARG A 147 20.85 9.01 -22.32
N VAL A 148 20.05 9.24 -23.34
CA VAL A 148 20.36 8.84 -24.73
C VAL A 148 20.78 10.02 -25.59
N MET A 149 20.25 11.21 -25.28
CA MET A 149 20.57 12.45 -25.97
C MET A 149 20.35 13.65 -25.03
N PRO A 150 20.79 14.86 -25.39
CA PRO A 150 20.44 16.06 -24.65
C PRO A 150 18.92 16.20 -24.52
N GLY A 151 18.43 16.36 -23.30
CA GLY A 151 17.00 16.54 -23.03
C GLY A 151 16.70 17.65 -22.05
N VAL A 152 15.41 17.83 -21.80
CA VAL A 152 14.87 19.01 -21.11
C VAL A 152 14.08 18.57 -19.88
N CYS A 153 14.34 19.20 -18.74
CA CYS A 153 13.56 19.01 -17.52
C CYS A 153 12.89 20.33 -17.13
N ILE A 154 11.56 20.32 -17.07
CA ILE A 154 10.73 21.45 -16.69
C ILE A 154 10.19 21.21 -15.28
N HIS A 155 10.53 22.09 -14.36
CA HIS A 155 10.08 22.02 -12.98
C HIS A 155 8.90 22.98 -12.76
N LEU A 156 7.78 22.48 -12.24
CA LEU A 156 6.55 23.28 -12.03
C LEU A 156 6.50 23.92 -10.64
N TYR A 157 7.63 24.48 -10.22
CA TYR A 157 7.79 25.21 -8.96
C TYR A 157 8.82 26.33 -9.14
N THR A 158 8.73 27.36 -8.29
CA THR A 158 9.60 28.53 -8.41
C THR A 158 11.04 28.22 -8.01
N GLY A 159 11.99 28.91 -8.63
CA GLY A 159 13.40 28.84 -8.24
C GLY A 159 13.66 29.31 -6.80
N HIS A 160 12.80 30.16 -6.23
CA HIS A 160 12.85 30.52 -4.81
C HIS A 160 12.52 29.30 -3.94
N ARG A 161 11.42 28.58 -4.23
CA ARG A 161 11.04 27.39 -3.49
C ARG A 161 12.10 26.29 -3.56
N PHE A 162 12.65 26.05 -4.74
CA PHE A 162 13.73 25.08 -4.91
C PHE A 162 14.98 25.43 -4.09
N ARG A 163 15.38 26.71 -4.03
CA ARG A 163 16.61 27.13 -3.34
C ARG A 163 16.46 27.26 -1.83
N HIS A 164 15.29 27.69 -1.35
CA HIS A 164 15.12 28.12 0.05
C HIS A 164 14.12 27.28 0.86
N ASN A 165 13.20 26.55 0.23
CA ASN A 165 12.17 25.77 0.95
C ASN A 165 12.36 24.25 0.83
N PHE A 166 12.94 23.75 -0.27
CA PHE A 166 13.17 22.31 -0.44
C PHE A 166 14.32 21.83 0.45
N LEU A 167 14.13 20.67 1.08
CA LEU A 167 15.20 19.97 1.77
C LEU A 167 16.32 19.60 0.79
N ALA A 168 17.56 19.61 1.26
CA ALA A 168 18.71 19.22 0.44
C ALA A 168 18.62 17.75 -0.01
N GLN A 169 18.31 16.88 0.93
CA GLN A 169 18.22 15.43 0.80
C GLN A 169 16.86 14.96 1.31
N PRO A 170 16.37 13.78 0.87
CA PRO A 170 15.18 13.18 1.47
C PRO A 170 15.45 12.82 2.93
N VAL A 171 14.39 12.83 3.75
CA VAL A 171 14.49 12.38 5.15
C VAL A 171 14.84 10.89 5.17
N PRO A 172 15.87 10.46 5.91
CA PRO A 172 16.23 9.04 6.00
C PRO A 172 15.09 8.19 6.52
N GLU A 173 15.02 6.94 6.05
CA GLU A 173 13.93 6.03 6.39
C GLU A 173 13.82 5.76 7.90
N ILE A 174 14.95 5.66 8.60
CA ILE A 174 15.02 5.44 10.05
C ILE A 174 14.28 6.50 10.89
N HIS A 175 14.01 7.69 10.34
CA HIS A 175 13.26 8.74 11.03
C HIS A 175 11.76 8.73 10.74
N ARG A 176 11.30 7.93 9.78
CA ARG A 176 9.93 8.02 9.23
C ARG A 176 9.22 6.69 9.07
N VAL A 177 9.81 5.59 9.51
CA VAL A 177 9.17 4.26 9.55
C VAL A 177 9.15 3.70 10.98
N PRO A 178 8.25 2.75 11.29
CA PRO A 178 8.27 2.04 12.57
C PRO A 178 9.60 1.31 12.77
N LEU A 179 10.12 1.32 14.01
CA LEU A 179 11.44 0.78 14.35
C LEU A 179 11.38 -0.66 14.88
N GLU A 180 10.19 -1.23 15.08
CA GLU A 180 9.97 -2.53 15.73
C GLU A 180 10.82 -3.64 15.10
N GLN A 181 10.83 -3.73 13.77
CA GLN A 181 11.62 -4.72 13.07
C GLN A 181 13.12 -4.50 13.19
N LEU A 182 13.57 -3.25 13.17
CA LEU A 182 14.97 -2.90 13.40
C LEU A 182 15.40 -3.26 14.82
N VAL A 183 14.56 -3.00 15.82
CA VAL A 183 14.81 -3.34 17.23
C VAL A 183 14.90 -4.85 17.44
N LEU A 184 13.97 -5.64 16.88
CA LEU A 184 14.04 -7.10 16.92
C LEU A 184 15.32 -7.62 16.27
N ARG A 185 15.70 -7.05 15.11
CA ARG A 185 16.93 -7.44 14.43
C ARG A 185 18.17 -7.12 15.27
N ILE A 186 18.22 -5.98 15.95
CA ILE A 186 19.33 -5.64 16.85
C ILE A 186 19.42 -6.66 17.99
N LYS A 187 18.30 -7.00 18.62
CA LYS A 187 18.24 -7.93 19.74
C LYS A 187 18.63 -9.38 19.39
N THR A 188 18.53 -9.76 18.11
CA THR A 188 18.98 -11.09 17.65
C THR A 188 20.48 -11.18 17.34
N LEU A 189 21.17 -10.05 17.21
CA LEU A 189 22.58 -10.04 16.83
C LEU A 189 23.47 -10.26 18.07
N PRO A 190 24.28 -11.34 18.11
CA PRO A 190 25.08 -11.67 19.30
C PRO A 190 26.04 -10.55 19.72
N CYS A 191 26.55 -9.77 18.77
CA CYS A 191 27.46 -8.65 19.01
C CYS A 191 26.82 -7.48 19.78
N PHE A 192 25.49 -7.43 19.89
CA PHE A 192 24.74 -6.43 20.63
C PHE A 192 24.07 -6.99 21.89
N SER A 193 24.31 -8.26 22.24
CA SER A 193 23.70 -8.92 23.41
C SER A 193 23.92 -8.20 24.75
N THR A 194 25.04 -7.48 24.91
CA THR A 194 25.37 -6.71 26.12
C THR A 194 24.96 -5.24 26.05
N LYS A 195 24.43 -4.79 24.92
CA LYS A 195 24.10 -3.39 24.66
C LYS A 195 22.60 -3.17 24.68
N ASN A 196 22.19 -2.03 25.21
CA ASN A 196 20.80 -1.61 25.10
C ASN A 196 20.51 -1.04 23.70
N THR A 197 19.25 -1.07 23.29
CA THR A 197 18.85 -0.63 21.93
C THR A 197 19.11 0.85 21.70
N LEU A 198 19.01 1.69 22.74
CA LEU A 198 19.33 3.12 22.69
C LEU A 198 20.80 3.37 22.35
N GLU A 199 21.72 2.62 22.95
CA GLU A 199 23.16 2.75 22.70
C GLU A 199 23.50 2.33 21.27
N VAL A 200 22.88 1.26 20.77
CA VAL A 200 23.12 0.78 19.41
C VAL A 200 22.60 1.79 18.38
N LEU A 201 21.33 2.20 18.51
CA LEU A 201 20.71 3.13 17.57
C LEU A 201 21.25 4.57 17.71
N GLY A 202 21.72 4.96 18.88
CA GLY A 202 22.37 6.25 19.10
C GLY A 202 23.73 6.39 18.38
N ARG A 203 24.31 5.29 17.89
CA ARG A 203 25.57 5.27 17.15
C ARG A 203 25.39 5.12 15.62
N THR A 204 24.17 5.19 15.09
CA THR A 204 23.95 5.21 13.64
C THR A 204 24.35 6.57 13.04
N LEU A 205 24.48 6.65 11.72
CA LEU A 205 24.85 7.88 11.01
C LEU A 205 23.89 9.04 11.32
N GLU A 206 22.59 8.73 11.34
CA GLU A 206 21.52 9.64 11.73
C GLU A 206 20.63 8.90 12.75
N PRO A 207 20.85 9.12 14.06
CA PRO A 207 20.17 8.38 15.12
C PRO A 207 18.71 8.84 15.28
N PRO A 208 17.74 7.90 15.37
CA PRO A 208 16.35 8.28 15.66
C PRO A 208 16.25 8.87 17.08
N THR A 209 15.20 9.65 17.33
CA THR A 209 14.98 10.23 18.66
C THR A 209 14.78 9.13 19.71
N GLU A 210 15.24 9.38 20.94
CA GLU A 210 15.09 8.42 22.04
C GLU A 210 13.62 8.04 22.27
N GLU A 211 12.71 9.00 22.14
CA GLU A 211 11.26 8.78 22.24
C GLU A 211 10.75 7.77 21.20
N ASN A 212 11.21 7.86 19.94
CA ASN A 212 10.82 6.93 18.89
C ASN A 212 11.34 5.52 19.18
N ILE A 213 12.57 5.41 19.70
CA ILE A 213 13.19 4.13 20.09
C ILE A 213 12.41 3.50 21.24
N LEU A 214 12.19 4.25 22.32
CA LEU A 214 11.44 3.79 23.50
C LEU A 214 10.01 3.40 23.16
N SER A 215 9.36 4.16 22.27
CA SER A 215 8.00 3.83 21.81
C SER A 215 7.97 2.52 21.02
N ALA A 216 8.98 2.24 20.19
CA ALA A 216 9.09 0.96 19.49
C ALA A 216 9.31 -0.21 20.45
N VAL A 217 10.16 -0.04 21.47
CA VAL A 217 10.35 -1.05 22.53
C VAL A 217 9.04 -1.34 23.26
N ARG A 218 8.28 -0.30 23.66
CA ARG A 218 6.97 -0.48 24.30
C ARG A 218 5.98 -1.24 23.41
N ARG A 219 5.92 -0.93 22.12
CA ARG A 219 5.06 -1.65 21.18
C ARG A 219 5.45 -3.12 21.04
N LEU A 220 6.74 -3.43 21.05
CA LEU A 220 7.21 -4.82 21.07
C LEU A 220 6.84 -5.53 22.38
N GLN A 221 6.83 -4.83 23.52
CA GLN A 221 6.32 -5.38 24.79
C GLN A 221 4.80 -5.62 24.73
N ASP A 222 4.01 -4.68 24.20
CA ASP A 222 2.56 -4.84 24.02
C ASP A 222 2.22 -6.02 23.09
N VAL A 223 3.04 -6.25 22.05
CA VAL A 223 2.92 -7.42 21.16
C VAL A 223 3.35 -8.72 21.86
N GLY A 224 4.13 -8.63 22.95
CA GLY A 224 4.70 -9.76 23.69
C GLY A 224 5.99 -10.30 23.07
N ALA A 225 6.64 -9.53 22.19
CA ALA A 225 7.91 -9.87 21.57
C ALA A 225 9.11 -9.57 22.48
N LEU A 226 8.99 -8.58 23.36
CA LEU A 226 9.95 -8.28 24.42
C LEU A 226 9.29 -8.42 25.79
N ASP A 227 10.06 -8.82 26.80
CA ASP A 227 9.61 -8.82 28.19
C ASP A 227 9.82 -7.46 28.87
N GLU A 228 9.50 -7.37 30.17
CA GLU A 228 9.67 -6.15 30.98
C GLU A 228 11.13 -5.70 31.08
N THR A 229 12.08 -6.63 30.96
CA THR A 229 13.52 -6.39 30.96
C THR A 229 14.07 -6.01 29.58
N GLN A 230 13.20 -5.93 28.57
CA GLN A 230 13.52 -5.67 27.16
C GLN A 230 14.29 -6.80 26.47
N GLU A 231 14.20 -8.03 26.99
CA GLU A 231 14.80 -9.22 26.39
C GLU A 231 13.80 -9.94 25.49
N LEU A 232 14.32 -10.67 24.50
CA LEU A 232 13.48 -11.39 23.55
C LEU A 232 12.72 -12.52 24.24
N THR A 233 11.40 -12.52 24.07
CA THR A 233 10.58 -13.66 24.48
C THR A 233 10.69 -14.79 23.44
N ALA A 234 10.17 -15.97 23.76
CA ALA A 234 10.05 -17.06 22.77
C ALA A 234 9.25 -16.62 21.52
N LEU A 235 8.18 -15.83 21.72
CA LEU A 235 7.44 -15.21 20.61
C LEU A 235 8.33 -14.22 19.84
N GLY A 236 9.07 -13.37 20.54
CA GLY A 236 10.01 -12.42 19.94
C GLY A 236 11.05 -13.07 19.05
N HIS A 237 11.61 -14.21 19.46
CA HIS A 237 12.53 -14.99 18.65
C HIS A 237 11.90 -15.42 17.32
N HIS A 238 10.68 -15.97 17.32
CA HIS A 238 10.00 -16.32 16.08
C HIS A 238 9.67 -15.09 15.22
N LEU A 239 9.20 -14.00 15.83
CA LEU A 239 8.88 -12.77 15.12
C LEU A 239 10.10 -12.12 14.45
N SER A 240 11.26 -12.16 15.11
CA SER A 240 12.51 -11.62 14.58
C SER A 240 13.05 -12.37 13.35
N ALA A 241 12.62 -13.61 13.15
CA ALA A 241 12.96 -14.42 11.99
C ALA A 241 12.03 -14.18 10.79
N LEU A 242 10.93 -13.45 10.97
CA LEU A 242 9.93 -13.19 9.92
C LEU A 242 10.09 -11.75 9.39
N PRO A 243 10.35 -11.55 8.08
CA PRO A 243 10.50 -10.23 7.47
C PRO A 243 9.15 -9.57 7.16
N VAL A 244 8.26 -9.48 8.14
CA VAL A 244 6.88 -8.93 8.03
C VAL A 244 6.60 -7.97 9.18
N ASP A 245 5.51 -7.21 9.17
CA ASP A 245 5.10 -6.44 10.36
C ASP A 245 4.90 -7.38 11.57
N VAL A 246 5.32 -6.96 12.77
CA VAL A 246 5.30 -7.83 13.96
C VAL A 246 3.92 -8.34 14.34
N ARG A 247 2.86 -7.55 14.05
CA ARG A 247 1.46 -7.95 14.31
C ARG A 247 1.01 -8.99 13.28
N ILE A 248 1.42 -8.83 12.03
CA ILE A 248 1.19 -9.81 10.96
C ILE A 248 1.90 -11.13 11.28
N GLY A 249 3.17 -11.06 11.68
CA GLY A 249 3.92 -12.24 12.11
C GLY A 249 3.26 -12.96 13.27
N LYS A 250 2.80 -12.21 14.30
CA LYS A 250 2.10 -12.78 15.46
C LYS A 250 0.79 -13.46 15.05
N LEU A 251 0.02 -12.82 14.16
CA LEU A 251 -1.20 -13.37 13.61
C LEU A 251 -0.94 -14.70 12.88
N MET A 252 0.08 -14.74 12.00
CA MET A 252 0.48 -15.95 11.27
C MET A 252 0.89 -17.10 12.20
N LEU A 253 1.73 -16.83 13.20
CA LEU A 253 2.15 -17.82 14.19
C LEU A 253 0.95 -18.38 14.96
N TYR A 254 0.02 -17.50 15.38
CA TYR A 254 -1.21 -17.94 16.03
C TYR A 254 -2.12 -18.75 15.09
N GLY A 255 -2.18 -18.41 13.81
CA GLY A 255 -2.93 -19.21 12.83
C GLY A 255 -2.44 -20.65 12.75
N ALA A 256 -1.13 -20.87 12.84
CA ALA A 256 -0.54 -22.21 12.89
C ALA A 256 -0.81 -22.90 14.24
N ILE A 257 -0.57 -22.23 15.37
CA ILE A 257 -0.80 -22.80 16.72
C ILE A 257 -2.25 -23.22 16.93
N PHE A 258 -3.20 -22.39 16.50
CA PHE A 258 -4.63 -22.60 16.70
C PHE A 258 -5.31 -23.33 15.54
N GLN A 259 -4.54 -23.89 14.61
CA GLN A 259 -5.03 -24.74 13.52
C GLN A 259 -6.10 -24.06 12.65
N CYS A 260 -5.85 -22.80 12.26
CA CYS A 260 -6.72 -22.04 11.35
C CYS A 260 -5.89 -21.32 10.28
N LEU A 261 -4.85 -21.98 9.79
CA LEU A 261 -3.74 -21.37 9.06
C LEU A 261 -4.17 -20.70 7.75
N ASP A 262 -4.89 -21.37 6.86
CA ASP A 262 -5.30 -20.83 5.54
C ASP A 262 -6.15 -19.56 5.67
N SER A 263 -7.13 -19.57 6.58
CA SER A 263 -7.98 -18.42 6.87
C SER A 263 -7.16 -17.26 7.41
N VAL A 264 -6.25 -17.53 8.35
CA VAL A 264 -5.40 -16.51 8.95
C VAL A 264 -4.40 -15.93 7.95
N LEU A 265 -3.77 -16.75 7.10
CA LEU A 265 -2.88 -16.29 6.04
C LEU A 265 -3.61 -15.39 5.05
N THR A 266 -4.87 -15.72 4.72
CA THR A 266 -5.71 -14.86 3.86
C THR A 266 -5.94 -13.50 4.50
N ILE A 267 -6.31 -13.46 5.79
CA ILE A 267 -6.53 -12.20 6.51
C ILE A 267 -5.22 -11.40 6.61
N ALA A 268 -4.11 -12.05 6.95
CA ALA A 268 -2.78 -11.45 7.04
C ALA A 268 -2.35 -10.83 5.70
N ALA A 269 -2.61 -11.51 4.57
CA ALA A 269 -2.30 -11.02 3.24
C ALA A 269 -3.15 -9.78 2.88
N CYS A 270 -4.44 -9.78 3.22
CA CYS A 270 -5.30 -8.61 3.07
C CYS A 270 -4.81 -7.40 3.89
N LEU A 271 -4.38 -7.63 5.14
CA LEU A 271 -3.84 -6.59 6.02
C LEU A 271 -2.49 -6.03 5.52
N SER A 272 -1.62 -6.89 4.99
CA SER A 272 -0.28 -6.51 4.55
C SER A 272 -0.28 -5.80 3.19
N HIS A 273 -1.27 -6.09 2.34
CA HIS A 273 -1.41 -5.46 1.04
C HIS A 273 -2.53 -4.41 1.01
N LYS A 274 -3.74 -4.80 0.60
CA LYS A 274 -4.93 -3.94 0.53
C LYS A 274 -6.18 -4.80 0.41
N SER A 275 -7.34 -4.19 0.66
CA SER A 275 -8.65 -4.81 0.45
C SER A 275 -8.85 -5.24 -1.02
N PRO A 276 -9.43 -6.43 -1.27
CA PRO A 276 -9.80 -6.86 -2.62
C PRO A 276 -11.00 -6.09 -3.17
N PHE A 277 -11.81 -5.45 -2.32
CA PHE A 277 -12.97 -4.67 -2.75
C PHE A 277 -12.55 -3.37 -3.45
N VAL A 278 -13.12 -3.13 -4.62
CA VAL A 278 -13.00 -1.86 -5.35
C VAL A 278 -14.30 -1.06 -5.22
N SER A 279 -14.19 0.26 -5.21
CA SER A 279 -15.34 1.16 -5.18
C SER A 279 -15.22 2.15 -6.35
N PRO A 280 -15.63 1.74 -7.57
CA PRO A 280 -15.61 2.63 -8.73
C PRO A 280 -16.45 3.87 -8.46
N PHE A 281 -15.96 5.04 -8.87
CA PHE A 281 -16.56 6.33 -8.54
C PHE A 281 -18.04 6.44 -8.92
N ASN A 282 -18.40 5.94 -10.11
CA ASN A 282 -19.77 5.94 -10.64
C ASN A 282 -20.68 4.85 -10.05
N LYS A 283 -20.13 3.87 -9.31
CA LYS A 283 -20.86 2.70 -8.79
C LYS A 283 -20.66 2.49 -7.28
N ARG A 284 -20.30 3.53 -6.52
CA ARG A 284 -19.98 3.42 -5.09
C ARG A 284 -21.10 2.78 -4.26
N ALA A 285 -22.35 3.20 -4.48
CA ALA A 285 -23.50 2.67 -3.73
C ALA A 285 -23.77 1.19 -4.05
N GLU A 286 -23.59 0.80 -5.31
CA GLU A 286 -23.72 -0.58 -5.76
C GLU A 286 -22.58 -1.46 -5.20
N ALA A 287 -21.34 -0.99 -5.27
CA ALA A 287 -20.17 -1.66 -4.71
C ALA A 287 -20.31 -1.87 -3.20
N GLU A 288 -20.81 -0.86 -2.47
CA GLU A 288 -21.06 -0.97 -1.04
C GLU A 288 -22.17 -1.97 -0.72
N LYS A 289 -23.25 -2.00 -1.53
CA LYS A 289 -24.30 -3.01 -1.40
C LYS A 289 -23.74 -4.43 -1.60
N ARG A 290 -22.94 -4.64 -2.65
CA ARG A 290 -22.28 -5.93 -2.91
C ARG A 290 -21.30 -6.30 -1.80
N LYS A 291 -20.51 -5.35 -1.27
CA LYS A 291 -19.62 -5.60 -0.12
C LYS A 291 -20.40 -6.08 1.10
N ARG A 292 -21.57 -5.51 1.39
CA ARG A 292 -22.43 -5.91 2.52
C ARG A 292 -22.98 -7.32 2.40
N GLU A 293 -23.08 -7.90 1.20
CA GLU A 293 -23.47 -9.31 1.02
C GLU A 293 -22.43 -10.29 1.60
N PHE A 294 -21.20 -9.83 1.79
CA PHE A 294 -20.12 -10.57 2.47
C PHE A 294 -19.95 -10.19 3.95
N ALA A 295 -20.81 -9.30 4.49
CA ALA A 295 -20.70 -8.85 5.88
C ALA A 295 -20.93 -10.01 6.85
N ILE A 296 -19.95 -10.31 7.71
CA ILE A 296 -20.04 -11.36 8.71
C ILE A 296 -19.41 -10.91 10.02
N CYS A 297 -20.06 -11.24 11.13
CA CYS A 297 -19.60 -10.94 12.50
C CYS A 297 -19.17 -9.48 12.75
N ASN A 298 -19.73 -8.51 12.01
CA ASN A 298 -19.34 -7.10 12.06
C ASN A 298 -17.82 -6.88 11.92
N SER A 299 -17.15 -7.69 11.08
CA SER A 299 -15.71 -7.65 10.88
C SER A 299 -15.34 -7.51 9.41
N ASP A 300 -14.71 -6.38 9.05
CA ASP A 300 -14.18 -6.18 7.69
C ASP A 300 -13.15 -7.26 7.31
N HIS A 301 -12.36 -7.74 8.28
CA HIS A 301 -11.36 -8.79 8.06
C HIS A 301 -11.99 -10.11 7.65
N LEU A 302 -13.07 -10.52 8.34
CA LEU A 302 -13.79 -11.74 7.99
C LEU A 302 -14.62 -11.56 6.71
N THR A 303 -15.09 -10.34 6.42
CA THR A 303 -15.73 -10.00 5.15
C THR A 303 -14.77 -10.17 3.97
N MET A 304 -13.52 -9.73 4.10
CA MET A 304 -12.49 -9.96 3.09
C MET A 304 -12.15 -11.45 2.95
N LEU A 305 -12.04 -12.18 4.07
CA LEU A 305 -11.83 -13.63 4.06
C LEU A 305 -12.95 -14.36 3.30
N LEU A 306 -14.21 -14.03 3.58
CA LEU A 306 -15.37 -14.66 2.95
C LEU A 306 -15.42 -14.36 1.45
N ALA A 307 -15.15 -13.12 1.05
CA ALA A 307 -15.09 -12.75 -0.37
C ALA A 307 -13.97 -13.52 -1.11
N TYR A 308 -12.80 -13.65 -0.48
CA TYR A 308 -11.68 -14.41 -1.03
C TYR A 308 -12.01 -15.90 -1.19
N LYS A 309 -12.57 -16.55 -0.15
CA LYS A 309 -12.97 -17.96 -0.19
C LYS A 309 -13.96 -18.24 -1.31
N LYS A 310 -15.02 -17.43 -1.42
CA LYS A 310 -16.02 -17.56 -2.50
C LYS A 310 -15.43 -17.38 -3.89
N TRP A 311 -14.56 -16.38 -4.08
CA TRP A 311 -13.87 -16.22 -5.36
C TRP A 311 -12.96 -17.41 -5.68
N LEU A 312 -12.24 -17.95 -4.69
CA LEU A 312 -11.34 -19.09 -4.88
C LEU A 312 -12.10 -20.35 -5.32
N GLU A 313 -13.28 -20.61 -4.76
CA GLU A 313 -14.16 -21.71 -5.18
C GLU A 313 -14.54 -21.61 -6.66
N VAL A 314 -14.86 -20.41 -7.14
CA VAL A 314 -15.17 -20.15 -8.57
C VAL A 314 -13.92 -20.28 -9.43
N SER A 315 -12.79 -19.74 -8.95
CA SER A 315 -11.48 -19.81 -9.61
C SER A 315 -11.00 -21.24 -9.87
N ARG A 316 -11.21 -22.15 -8.90
CA ARG A 316 -10.89 -23.57 -9.03
C ARG A 316 -11.68 -24.28 -10.14
N ARG A 317 -12.88 -23.78 -10.48
CA ARG A 317 -13.73 -24.37 -11.52
C ARG A 317 -13.40 -23.84 -12.91
N ASN A 318 -13.29 -22.52 -13.05
CA ASN A 318 -13.04 -21.88 -14.35
C ASN A 318 -12.46 -20.47 -14.18
N PHE A 319 -11.34 -20.20 -14.85
CA PHE A 319 -10.69 -18.89 -14.86
C PHE A 319 -11.61 -17.76 -15.36
N TYR A 320 -12.34 -17.96 -16.46
CA TYR A 320 -13.26 -16.94 -17.00
C TYR A 320 -14.42 -16.65 -16.05
N ALA A 321 -14.94 -17.69 -15.39
CA ALA A 321 -15.97 -17.51 -14.37
C ALA A 321 -15.46 -16.71 -13.17
N SER A 322 -14.20 -16.90 -12.79
CA SER A 322 -13.58 -16.16 -11.68
C SER A 322 -13.43 -14.66 -11.97
N ARG A 323 -13.15 -14.30 -13.22
CA ARG A 323 -13.08 -12.91 -13.68
C ARG A 323 -14.46 -12.27 -13.63
N ASN A 324 -15.47 -12.93 -14.19
CA ASN A 324 -16.85 -12.45 -14.15
C ASN A 324 -17.37 -12.30 -12.71
N TYR A 325 -17.04 -13.26 -11.84
CA TYR A 325 -17.37 -13.19 -10.42
C TYR A 325 -16.72 -11.99 -9.73
N ALA A 326 -15.44 -11.74 -10.01
CA ALA A 326 -14.73 -10.59 -9.46
C ALA A 326 -15.35 -9.28 -9.93
N ASP A 327 -15.64 -9.13 -11.23
CA ASP A 327 -16.25 -7.93 -11.80
C ASP A 327 -17.66 -7.68 -11.24
N GLU A 328 -18.48 -8.72 -11.11
CA GLU A 328 -19.85 -8.63 -10.59
C GLU A 328 -19.89 -8.18 -9.11
N HIS A 329 -18.95 -8.67 -8.31
CA HIS A 329 -18.89 -8.37 -6.87
C HIS A 329 -17.97 -7.20 -6.52
N PHE A 330 -17.51 -6.44 -7.51
CA PHE A 330 -16.57 -5.32 -7.31
C PHE A 330 -15.31 -5.75 -6.56
N LEU A 331 -14.73 -6.87 -6.97
CA LEU A 331 -13.45 -7.37 -6.49
C LEU A 331 -12.38 -7.16 -7.56
N SER A 332 -11.18 -6.74 -7.15
CA SER A 332 -10.04 -6.65 -8.06
C SER A 332 -9.41 -8.03 -8.24
N LEU A 333 -9.57 -8.64 -9.43
CA LEU A 333 -8.95 -9.93 -9.76
C LEU A 333 -7.44 -9.93 -9.48
N LYS A 334 -6.74 -8.88 -9.93
CA LYS A 334 -5.31 -8.70 -9.65
C LYS A 334 -4.99 -8.70 -8.15
N THR A 335 -5.81 -8.04 -7.35
CA THR A 335 -5.58 -7.99 -5.90
C THR A 335 -5.81 -9.36 -5.26
N LEU A 336 -6.82 -10.10 -5.70
CA LEU A 336 -7.09 -11.47 -5.26
C LEU A 336 -5.94 -12.43 -5.63
N GLU A 337 -5.40 -12.33 -6.85
CA GLU A 337 -4.21 -13.07 -7.28
C GLU A 337 -2.99 -12.71 -6.43
N THR A 338 -2.77 -11.41 -6.18
CA THR A 338 -1.68 -10.94 -5.30
C THR A 338 -1.84 -11.46 -3.88
N ILE A 339 -3.07 -11.51 -3.34
CA ILE A 339 -3.34 -12.11 -2.03
C ILE A 339 -2.94 -13.59 -2.04
N SER A 340 -3.27 -14.36 -3.08
CA SER A 340 -2.80 -15.76 -3.21
C SER A 340 -1.28 -15.89 -3.22
N GLU A 341 -0.57 -14.97 -3.86
CA GLU A 341 0.89 -14.94 -3.87
C GLU A 341 1.47 -14.63 -2.50
N VAL A 342 0.96 -13.60 -1.82
CA VAL A 342 1.40 -13.20 -0.48
C VAL A 342 1.10 -14.30 0.55
N LYS A 343 -0.07 -14.93 0.49
CA LYS A 343 -0.40 -16.08 1.35
C LYS A 343 0.64 -17.20 1.23
N TYR A 344 1.04 -17.50 -0.01
CA TYR A 344 2.01 -18.55 -0.27
C TYR A 344 3.40 -18.17 0.25
N GLN A 345 3.83 -16.92 0.05
CA GLN A 345 5.07 -16.39 0.64
C GLN A 345 5.05 -16.46 2.17
N PHE A 346 3.93 -16.16 2.81
CA PHE A 346 3.78 -16.28 4.26
C PHE A 346 3.89 -17.73 4.74
N LEU A 347 3.33 -18.68 3.99
CA LEU A 347 3.53 -20.10 4.27
C LEU A 347 5.00 -20.50 4.11
N GLU A 348 5.69 -20.05 3.06
CA GLU A 348 7.13 -20.26 2.87
C GLU A 348 7.95 -19.75 4.05
N LEU A 349 7.62 -18.56 4.56
CA LEU A 349 8.29 -18.00 5.74
C LEU A 349 8.08 -18.88 6.98
N LEU A 350 6.84 -19.30 7.26
CA LEU A 350 6.53 -20.17 8.40
C LEU A 350 7.24 -21.53 8.32
N VAL A 351 7.34 -22.10 7.12
CA VAL A 351 8.10 -23.34 6.89
C VAL A 351 9.60 -23.10 7.03
N SER A 352 10.12 -21.97 6.52
CA SER A 352 11.55 -21.65 6.57
C SER A 352 12.09 -21.52 7.99
N ILE A 353 11.26 -21.04 8.92
CA ILE A 353 11.60 -20.95 10.35
C ILE A 353 11.26 -22.23 11.13
N GLY A 354 10.82 -23.30 10.45
CA GLY A 354 10.47 -24.58 11.06
C GLY A 354 9.17 -24.59 11.85
N PHE A 355 8.31 -23.57 11.71
CA PHE A 355 7.07 -23.44 12.49
C PHE A 355 5.92 -24.26 11.90
N VAL A 356 5.94 -24.47 10.58
CA VAL A 356 5.00 -25.35 9.88
C VAL A 356 5.79 -26.52 9.28
N PRO A 357 5.54 -27.77 9.69
CA PRO A 357 6.37 -28.92 9.31
C PRO A 357 5.89 -29.57 8.00
N ILE A 358 5.87 -28.80 6.90
CA ILE A 358 5.48 -29.33 5.59
C ILE A 358 6.56 -29.07 4.54
N ASN A 359 6.59 -29.91 3.51
CA ASN A 359 7.39 -29.66 2.32
C ASN A 359 6.58 -28.84 1.32
N ILE A 360 7.00 -27.61 1.05
CA ILE A 360 6.32 -26.76 0.08
C ILE A 360 6.89 -27.03 -1.33
N PRO A 361 6.06 -27.45 -2.30
CA PRO A 361 6.50 -27.60 -3.68
C PRO A 361 6.59 -26.24 -4.35
N ARG A 362 7.64 -25.95 -5.13
CA ARG A 362 7.79 -24.67 -5.85
C ARG A 362 6.51 -24.27 -6.60
N LYS A 363 5.96 -23.08 -6.30
CA LYS A 363 4.72 -22.59 -6.93
C LYS A 363 4.87 -22.57 -8.45
N ARG A 364 3.94 -23.21 -9.16
CA ARG A 364 3.85 -23.08 -10.62
C ARG A 364 3.33 -21.69 -10.96
N LYS A 365 3.87 -21.08 -12.03
CA LYS A 365 3.33 -19.81 -12.55
C LYS A 365 1.85 -19.99 -12.87
N ASN A 366 1.02 -19.04 -12.45
CA ASN A 366 -0.44 -19.02 -12.65
C ASN A 366 -1.21 -20.17 -11.98
N ALA A 367 -0.64 -20.83 -10.97
CA ALA A 367 -1.39 -21.79 -10.18
C ALA A 367 -2.39 -21.09 -9.26
N SER A 368 -3.60 -21.66 -9.16
CA SER A 368 -4.59 -21.27 -8.17
C SER A 368 -4.10 -21.55 -6.75
N ASP A 369 -4.70 -20.87 -5.78
CA ASP A 369 -4.41 -21.10 -4.37
C ASP A 369 -4.81 -22.52 -3.94
N ASN A 370 -3.82 -23.27 -3.45
CA ASN A 370 -3.95 -24.62 -2.93
C ASN A 370 -3.37 -24.75 -1.51
N ILE A 371 -3.28 -23.64 -0.74
CA ILE A 371 -2.66 -23.64 0.59
C ILE A 371 -3.42 -24.56 1.56
N LEU A 372 -4.75 -24.55 1.52
CA LEU A 372 -5.57 -25.47 2.31
C LEU A 372 -5.22 -26.94 2.02
N ASP A 373 -4.98 -27.28 0.76
CA ASP A 373 -4.62 -28.64 0.34
C ASP A 373 -3.19 -29.00 0.76
N LEU A 374 -2.25 -28.04 0.71
CA LEU A 374 -0.85 -28.22 1.13
C LEU A 374 -0.69 -28.37 2.63
N THR A 375 -1.50 -27.64 3.40
CA THR A 375 -1.43 -27.60 4.88
C THR A 375 -2.30 -28.66 5.54
N GLY A 376 -3.23 -29.26 4.81
CA GLY A 376 -4.09 -30.35 5.28
C GLY A 376 -5.14 -29.89 6.29
N ALA A 377 -5.97 -30.85 6.72
CA ALA A 377 -7.06 -30.58 7.67
C ALA A 377 -6.53 -30.25 9.08
N ASP A 378 -5.43 -30.88 9.51
CA ASP A 378 -4.91 -30.74 10.88
C ASP A 378 -4.45 -29.31 11.20
N LEU A 379 -3.93 -28.57 10.23
CA LEU A 379 -3.55 -27.16 10.41
C LEU A 379 -4.72 -26.18 10.18
N ASN A 380 -5.91 -26.69 9.87
CA ASN A 380 -7.08 -25.90 9.49
C ASN A 380 -8.39 -26.34 10.16
N VAL A 381 -8.34 -27.19 11.19
CA VAL A 381 -9.51 -27.69 11.94
C VAL A 381 -10.43 -26.55 12.39
N ASN A 382 -9.85 -25.43 12.81
CA ASN A 382 -10.57 -24.26 13.28
C ASN A 382 -10.68 -23.14 12.22
N GLY A 383 -10.41 -23.44 10.95
CA GLY A 383 -10.37 -22.47 9.85
C GLY A 383 -11.68 -21.70 9.63
N ASP A 384 -12.82 -22.26 10.03
CA ASP A 384 -14.15 -21.64 9.92
C ASP A 384 -14.72 -21.18 11.28
N ASN A 385 -13.95 -21.29 12.36
CA ASN A 385 -14.35 -20.81 13.68
C ASN A 385 -14.20 -19.29 13.78
N ASN A 386 -15.24 -18.56 13.38
CA ASN A 386 -15.24 -17.09 13.37
C ASN A 386 -14.91 -16.46 14.73
N ARG A 387 -15.34 -17.08 15.84
CA ARG A 387 -15.04 -16.55 17.19
C ARG A 387 -13.55 -16.60 17.47
N LEU A 388 -12.91 -17.75 17.16
CA LEU A 388 -11.48 -17.91 17.30
C LEU A 388 -10.72 -16.92 16.40
N LEU A 389 -11.08 -16.83 15.12
CA LEU A 389 -10.42 -15.90 14.19
C LEU A 389 -10.47 -14.44 14.68
N ILE A 390 -11.62 -14.01 15.25
CA ILE A 390 -11.74 -12.68 15.86
C ILE A 390 -10.85 -12.54 17.10
N SER A 391 -10.79 -13.57 17.96
CA SER A 391 -9.89 -13.58 19.12
C SER A 391 -8.42 -13.48 18.72
N LEU A 392 -8.01 -14.17 17.64
CA LEU A 392 -6.63 -14.08 17.14
C LEU A 392 -6.32 -12.71 16.54
N LEU A 393 -7.27 -12.13 15.80
CA LEU A 393 -7.15 -10.75 15.30
C LEU A 393 -7.01 -9.75 16.44
N TYR A 394 -7.82 -9.89 17.48
CA TYR A 394 -7.71 -9.07 18.69
C TYR A 394 -6.32 -9.20 19.33
N ALA A 395 -5.83 -10.42 19.51
CA ALA A 395 -4.54 -10.68 20.14
C ALA A 395 -3.34 -10.17 19.31
N ALA A 396 -3.47 -10.19 17.98
CA ALA A 396 -2.43 -9.70 17.07
C ALA A 396 -2.44 -8.18 16.90
N LEU A 397 -3.63 -7.57 16.85
CA LEU A 397 -3.80 -6.13 16.63
C LEU A 397 -3.82 -5.31 17.93
N TYR A 398 -3.81 -5.95 19.09
CA TYR A 398 -3.61 -5.29 20.38
C TYR A 398 -2.34 -4.41 20.34
N PRO A 399 -2.36 -3.18 20.90
CA PRO A 399 -3.41 -2.56 21.71
C PRO A 399 -4.39 -1.66 20.92
N ASN A 400 -4.56 -1.85 19.60
CA ASN A 400 -5.42 -1.01 18.76
C ASN A 400 -6.91 -1.25 19.03
N ILE A 401 -7.37 -0.82 20.20
CA ILE A 401 -8.72 -1.01 20.72
C ILE A 401 -9.38 0.35 20.88
N VAL A 402 -10.64 0.40 20.48
CA VAL A 402 -11.49 1.57 20.66
C VAL A 402 -12.79 1.14 21.33
N LYS A 403 -13.19 1.83 22.38
CA LYS A 403 -14.52 1.72 22.97
C LYS A 403 -15.47 2.62 22.21
N VAL A 404 -16.47 2.01 21.57
CA VAL A 404 -17.55 2.73 20.91
C VAL A 404 -18.52 3.23 21.98
N LEU A 405 -18.70 4.55 22.07
CA LEU A 405 -19.75 5.17 22.87
C LEU A 405 -21.00 5.25 22.00
N THR A 406 -21.90 4.30 22.17
CA THR A 406 -23.20 4.34 21.49
C THR A 406 -23.96 5.59 21.92
N PRO A 407 -24.35 6.48 20.99
CA PRO A 407 -25.15 7.64 21.35
C PRO A 407 -26.51 7.21 21.89
N GLU A 408 -27.16 8.08 22.66
CA GLU A 408 -28.54 7.83 23.11
C GLU A 408 -29.48 7.70 21.91
N ARG A 409 -30.45 6.79 22.01
CA ARG A 409 -31.46 6.57 20.97
C ARG A 409 -32.26 7.85 20.78
N SER A 410 -32.09 8.50 19.63
CA SER A 410 -32.95 9.61 19.20
C SER A 410 -34.01 9.08 18.24
N TYR A 411 -35.24 9.58 18.37
CA TYR A 411 -36.37 9.18 17.52
C TYR A 411 -36.74 10.33 16.58
N ILE A 412 -37.02 10.01 15.32
CA ILE A 412 -37.54 10.94 14.33
C ILE A 412 -39.02 10.63 14.14
N SER A 413 -39.87 11.64 14.29
CA SER A 413 -41.30 11.50 14.01
C SER A 413 -41.52 11.37 12.50
N THR A 414 -42.18 10.29 12.09
CA THR A 414 -42.63 10.08 10.70
C THR A 414 -44.14 9.85 10.69
N VAL A 415 -44.76 9.93 9.51
CA VAL A 415 -46.22 9.82 9.32
C VAL A 415 -46.80 8.49 9.86
N GLY A 416 -45.96 7.45 10.02
CA GLY A 416 -46.31 6.16 10.61
C GLY A 416 -45.88 5.95 12.08
N GLY A 417 -45.39 6.99 12.77
CA GLY A 417 -44.92 6.93 14.16
C GLY A 417 -43.45 7.35 14.34
N ALA A 418 -42.98 7.30 15.59
CA ALA A 418 -41.61 7.63 15.94
C ALA A 418 -40.65 6.49 15.54
N MET A 419 -39.80 6.72 14.53
CA MET A 419 -38.77 5.77 14.11
C MET A 419 -37.45 6.10 14.79
N ALA A 420 -36.75 5.09 15.32
CA ALA A 420 -35.41 5.27 15.87
C ALA A 420 -34.44 5.74 14.76
N LYS A 421 -33.74 6.84 15.00
CA LYS A 421 -32.71 7.35 14.09
C LYS A 421 -31.57 6.33 14.00
N MET A 422 -31.29 5.81 12.81
CA MET A 422 -30.08 5.03 12.58
C MET A 422 -28.86 5.94 12.69
N HIS A 423 -27.96 5.63 13.63
CA HIS A 423 -26.70 6.35 13.79
C HIS A 423 -25.80 6.12 12.56
N THR A 424 -25.28 7.21 12.01
CA THR A 424 -24.26 7.17 10.96
C THR A 424 -22.86 7.11 11.58
N ALA A 425 -21.83 6.78 10.79
CA ALA A 425 -20.45 6.75 11.28
C ALA A 425 -19.99 8.09 11.90
N LYS A 426 -20.61 9.22 11.51
CA LYS A 426 -20.36 10.55 12.06
C LYS A 426 -20.95 10.76 13.46
N ASP A 427 -21.93 9.95 13.85
CA ASP A 427 -22.58 10.02 15.15
C ASP A 427 -21.83 9.19 16.21
N LEU A 428 -20.93 8.30 15.81
CA LEU A 428 -20.16 7.45 16.71
C LEU A 428 -19.06 8.25 17.40
N ARG A 429 -19.06 8.21 18.74
CA ARG A 429 -17.95 8.72 19.56
C ARG A 429 -17.09 7.54 20.01
N PHE A 430 -15.79 7.78 20.12
CA PHE A 430 -14.79 6.77 20.39
C PHE A 430 -13.95 7.17 21.60
N LYS A 431 -13.56 6.19 22.41
CA LYS A 431 -12.53 6.33 23.45
C LYS A 431 -11.43 5.31 23.21
N THR A 432 -10.20 5.75 23.33
CA THR A 432 -8.98 4.94 23.29
C THR A 432 -8.48 4.69 24.72
N ARG A 433 -7.45 3.84 24.87
CA ARG A 433 -6.76 3.62 26.16
C ARG A 433 -6.17 4.92 26.75
N GLN A 434 -5.90 5.93 25.93
CA GLN A 434 -5.36 7.21 26.37
C GLN A 434 -6.44 8.15 26.94
N ASP A 435 -7.73 7.87 26.70
CA ASP A 435 -8.87 8.72 27.08
C ASP A 435 -9.49 8.39 28.45
N GLY A 436 -8.82 7.53 29.24
CA GLY A 436 -9.28 7.05 30.55
C GLY A 436 -9.90 5.65 30.49
#